data_AF-K1PBU5-F1
#
_entry.id   AF-K1PBU5-F1
#
_cell.length_a   1.000
_cell.length_b   1.000
_cell.length_c   1.000
_cell.angle_alpha   90.00
_cell.angle_beta   90.00
_cell.angle_gamma   90.00
#
_symmetry.space_group_name_H-M   'P 1'
#
loop_
_entity.id
_entity.type
_entity.pdbx_description
1 polymer ?
#
loop_
_entity_poly.entity_id
_entity_poly.type
_entity_poly.pdbx_seq_one_letter_code
_entity_poly.pdbx_strand_id
1 'polypeptide(L)'
;MIVVLSGIGRLLTEAQQCPIVVPFYHYGMDEALPTKTPYFPRFKKKITILVGNPIDFSEELERLKHKMTATELRKHFTDILQEKLYALRKEAEELHKVRKAEEPHKADR
;
A
#
# COMPACT_ATOMS: atom_id res chain seq x y z
N MET A 1 4.58 10.61 -6.24
CA MET A 1 3.84 9.64 -7.09
C MET A 1 4.26 8.25 -6.65
N ILE A 2 3.38 7.49 -6.00
CA ILE A 2 3.63 6.06 -5.78
C ILE A 2 3.40 5.42 -7.13
N VAL A 3 4.41 4.74 -7.66
CA VAL A 3 4.26 3.97 -8.89
C VAL A 3 3.98 2.54 -8.45
N VAL A 4 2.75 2.08 -8.62
CA VAL A 4 2.48 0.64 -8.59
C VAL A 4 3.14 0.07 -9.84
N LEU A 5 4.14 -0.80 -9.66
CA LEU A 5 4.90 -1.35 -10.78
C LEU A 5 3.98 -2.20 -11.67
N SER A 6 4.21 -2.15 -12.99
CA SER A 6 3.39 -2.87 -13.99
C SER A 6 3.31 -4.39 -13.76
N GLY A 7 4.26 -4.94 -13.00
CA GLY A 7 4.28 -6.35 -12.60
C GLY A 7 3.04 -6.79 -11.84
N ILE A 8 2.39 -5.90 -11.07
CA ILE A 8 1.15 -6.26 -10.35
C ILE A 8 -0.03 -6.39 -11.32
N GLY A 9 -0.16 -5.47 -12.27
CA GLY A 9 -1.17 -5.60 -13.33
C GLY A 9 -1.00 -6.92 -14.09
N ARG A 10 0.25 -7.29 -14.41
CA ARG A 10 0.55 -8.58 -15.05
C ARG A 10 0.14 -9.77 -14.17
N LEU A 11 0.48 -9.74 -12.88
CA LEU A 11 0.13 -10.81 -11.95
C LEU A 11 -1.39 -11.01 -11.88
N LEU A 12 -2.16 -9.93 -11.84
CA LEU A 12 -3.62 -10.00 -11.80
C LEU A 12 -4.23 -10.60 -13.07
N THR A 13 -3.67 -10.27 -14.23
CA THR A 13 -4.28 -10.63 -15.52
C THR A 13 -3.78 -11.96 -16.09
N GLU A 14 -2.57 -12.38 -15.74
CA GLU A 14 -1.91 -13.54 -16.35
C GLU A 14 -1.69 -14.71 -15.36
N ALA A 15 -1.99 -14.54 -14.07
CA ALA A 15 -1.97 -15.66 -13.15
C ALA A 15 -3.03 -16.71 -13.53
N GLN A 16 -2.71 -17.99 -13.28
CA GLN A 16 -3.64 -19.09 -13.54
C GLN A 16 -4.97 -18.92 -12.79
N GLN A 17 -4.90 -18.37 -11.57
CA GLN A 17 -6.03 -17.95 -10.76
C GLN A 17 -5.79 -16.50 -10.36
N CYS A 18 -6.79 -15.63 -10.58
CA CYS A 18 -6.72 -14.24 -10.14
C CYS A 18 -6.59 -14.20 -8.61
N PRO A 19 -5.54 -13.56 -8.06
CA PRO A 19 -5.33 -13.54 -6.62
C PRO A 19 -6.16 -12.45 -5.92
N ILE A 20 -6.51 -12.68 -4.66
CA ILE A 20 -7.06 -11.66 -3.78
C ILE A 20 -5.94 -10.69 -3.38
N VAL A 21 -6.16 -9.39 -3.55
CA VAL A 21 -5.19 -8.35 -3.18
C VAL A 21 -5.58 -7.72 -1.86
N VAL A 22 -4.67 -7.69 -0.89
CA VAL A 22 -4.86 -7.01 0.39
C VAL A 22 -3.91 -5.81 0.46
N PRO A 23 -4.39 -4.58 0.22
CA PRO A 23 -3.54 -3.40 0.29
C PRO A 23 -3.21 -3.09 1.75
N PHE A 24 -1.96 -2.75 2.03
CA PHE A 24 -1.55 -2.21 3.33
C PHE A 24 -0.58 -1.05 3.13
N TYR A 25 -0.52 -0.15 4.11
CA TYR A 25 0.42 0.96 4.12
C TYR A 25 1.04 1.11 5.50
N HIS A 26 2.30 1.53 5.56
CA HIS A 26 3.00 1.78 6.81
C HIS A 26 3.53 3.21 6.89
N TYR A 27 3.50 3.81 8.08
CA TYR A 27 4.11 5.11 8.39
C TYR A 27 5.02 4.99 9.62
N GLY A 28 6.13 5.72 9.62
CA GLY A 28 7.10 5.75 10.73
C GLY A 28 8.19 4.67 10.68
N MET A 29 8.16 3.79 9.68
CA MET A 29 9.20 2.77 9.48
C MET A 29 10.56 3.40 9.18
N ASP A 30 10.59 4.48 8.42
CA ASP A 30 11.79 5.27 8.11
C ASP A 30 12.36 5.99 9.34
N GLU A 31 11.52 6.30 10.34
CA GLU A 31 12.00 6.81 11.62
C GLU A 31 12.64 5.71 12.46
N ALA A 32 12.08 4.50 12.41
CA ALA A 32 12.60 3.32 13.11
C ALA A 32 13.86 2.75 12.45
N LEU A 33 13.96 2.79 11.12
CA LEU A 33 15.12 2.37 10.35
C LEU A 33 15.38 3.37 9.22
N PRO A 34 16.28 4.35 9.44
CA PRO A 34 16.56 5.39 8.46
C PRO A 34 17.05 4.82 7.14
N THR A 35 16.56 5.36 6.02
CA THR A 35 17.02 5.05 4.67
C THR A 35 18.35 5.73 4.29
N LYS A 36 19.03 6.36 5.26
CA LYS A 36 20.33 7.01 5.08
C LYS A 36 21.38 6.34 5.94
N THR A 37 22.61 6.30 5.45
CA THR A 37 23.75 5.80 6.22
C THR A 37 24.01 6.69 7.45
N PRO A 38 24.39 6.12 8.59
CA PRO A 38 24.42 4.68 8.89
C PRO A 38 23.02 4.11 9.19
N TYR A 39 22.71 2.91 8.66
CA TYR A 39 21.41 2.22 8.77
C TYR A 39 21.17 1.59 10.16
N PHE A 40 21.31 2.37 11.22
CA PHE A 40 21.09 1.88 12.58
C PHE A 40 19.61 1.96 12.98
N PRO A 41 19.02 0.87 13.50
CA PRO A 41 17.68 0.90 14.07
C PRO A 41 17.59 1.91 15.22
N ARG A 42 16.54 2.73 15.22
CA ARG A 42 16.21 3.68 16.28
C ARG A 42 15.07 3.12 17.12
N PHE A 43 15.33 2.91 18.40
CA PHE A 43 14.33 2.41 19.34
C PHE A 43 13.30 3.48 19.71
N LYS A 44 12.16 3.03 20.28
CA LYS A 44 11.05 3.89 20.74
C LYS A 44 10.43 4.75 19.63
N LYS A 45 10.47 4.27 18.38
CA LYS A 45 9.76 4.87 17.25
C LYS A 45 8.45 4.14 17.03
N LYS A 46 7.39 4.90 16.80
CA LYS A 46 6.08 4.34 16.47
C LYS A 46 6.01 4.00 14.99
N ILE A 47 5.47 2.84 14.68
CA ILE A 47 5.13 2.43 13.33
C ILE A 47 3.62 2.22 13.30
N THR A 48 2.94 2.90 12.40
CA THR A 48 1.52 2.68 12.13
C THR A 48 1.41 1.83 10.89
N ILE A 49 0.75 0.67 11.00
CA ILE A 49 0.39 -0.17 9.86
C ILE A 49 -1.13 -0.11 9.73
N LEU A 50 -1.60 0.24 8.54
CA LEU A 50 -3.00 0.22 8.18
C LEU A 50 -3.21 -0.82 7.09
N VAL A 51 -4.10 -1.78 7.35
CA VAL A 51 -4.49 -2.82 6.41
C VAL A 51 -5.86 -2.46 5.86
N GLY A 52 -5.96 -2.34 4.54
CA GLY A 52 -7.19 -2.06 3.85
C GLY A 52 -8.02 -3.32 3.60
N ASN A 53 -9.18 -3.13 2.98
CA ASN A 53 -10.07 -4.24 2.65
C ASN A 53 -9.49 -5.12 1.54
N PRO A 54 -9.63 -6.46 1.63
CA PRO A 54 -9.33 -7.36 0.53
C PRO A 54 -10.11 -7.00 -0.74
N ILE A 55 -9.45 -7.12 -1.89
CA ILE A 55 -10.00 -6.81 -3.20
C ILE A 55 -9.94 -8.08 -4.04
N ASP A 56 -11.09 -8.51 -4.54
CA ASP A 56 -11.22 -9.58 -5.51
C ASP A 56 -11.49 -8.98 -6.90
N PHE A 57 -10.57 -9.22 -7.83
CA PHE A 57 -10.67 -8.74 -9.20
C PHE A 57 -11.20 -9.81 -10.18
N SER A 58 -11.51 -11.01 -9.71
CA SER A 58 -11.85 -12.15 -10.56
C SER A 58 -13.04 -11.86 -11.48
N GLU A 59 -14.13 -11.34 -10.94
CA GLU A 59 -15.34 -11.03 -11.73
C GLU A 59 -15.09 -9.93 -12.77
N GLU A 60 -14.37 -8.87 -12.38
CA GLU A 60 -14.05 -7.77 -13.28
C GLU A 60 -13.07 -8.20 -14.39
N LEU A 61 -12.09 -9.03 -14.06
CA LEU A 61 -11.15 -9.61 -15.01
C LEU A 61 -11.88 -10.44 -16.07
N GLU A 62 -12.78 -11.32 -15.65
CA GLU A 62 -13.59 -12.15 -16.55
C GLU A 62 -14.44 -11.30 -17.51
N ARG A 63 -14.99 -10.19 -17.01
CA ARG A 63 -15.80 -9.26 -17.81
C ARG A 63 -14.99 -8.46 -18.83
N LEU A 64 -13.75 -8.10 -18.50
CA LEU A 64 -12.93 -7.18 -19.28
C LEU A 64 -11.90 -7.87 -20.19
N LYS A 65 -11.50 -9.12 -19.91
CA LYS A 65 -10.46 -9.83 -20.67
C LYS A 65 -10.72 -9.99 -22.16
N HIS A 66 -11.99 -9.96 -22.58
CA HIS A 66 -12.39 -10.04 -23.99
C HIS A 66 -12.67 -8.67 -24.65
N LYS A 67 -12.64 -7.59 -23.86
CA LYS A 67 -12.99 -6.23 -24.31
C LYS A 67 -11.79 -5.30 -24.41
N MET A 68 -10.67 -5.68 -23.80
CA MET A 68 -9.47 -4.86 -23.68
C MET A 68 -8.25 -5.65 -24.17
N THR A 69 -7.25 -4.94 -24.68
CA THR A 69 -5.93 -5.51 -24.92
C THR A 69 -5.25 -5.84 -23.59
N ALA A 70 -4.25 -6.74 -23.62
CA ALA A 70 -3.49 -7.09 -22.41
C ALA A 70 -2.85 -5.85 -21.74
N THR A 71 -2.40 -4.87 -22.52
CA THR A 71 -1.80 -3.64 -21.99
C THR A 71 -2.83 -2.75 -21.31
N GLU A 72 -4.00 -2.56 -21.93
CA GLU A 72 -5.10 -1.79 -21.33
C GLU A 72 -5.60 -2.44 -20.05
N LEU A 73 -5.75 -3.76 -20.06
CA LEU A 73 -6.21 -4.53 -18.90
C LEU A 73 -5.24 -4.42 -17.72
N ARG A 74 -3.92 -4.58 -17.97
CA ARG A 74 -2.90 -4.40 -16.93
C ARG A 74 -2.90 -2.98 -16.37
N LYS A 75 -3.05 -1.98 -17.24
CA LYS A 75 -3.14 -0.58 -16.83
C LYS A 75 -4.37 -0.34 -15.96
N HIS A 76 -5.55 -0.79 -16.40
CA HIS A 76 -6.83 -0.65 -15.68
C HIS A 76 -6.73 -1.13 -14.22
N PHE A 77 -6.25 -2.36 -14.00
CA PHE A 77 -6.11 -2.88 -12.63
C PHE A 77 -5.01 -2.19 -11.83
N THR A 78 -3.91 -1.79 -12.48
CA THR A 78 -2.83 -1.04 -11.81
C THR A 78 -3.32 0.33 -11.35
N ASP A 79 -4.12 1.03 -12.16
CA ASP A 79 -4.70 2.33 -11.85
C ASP A 79 -5.64 2.22 -10.64
N ILE A 80 -6.54 1.22 -10.62
CA ILE A 80 -7.43 0.96 -9.48
C ILE A 80 -6.63 0.72 -8.20
N LEU A 81 -5.61 -0.14 -8.25
CA LEU A 81 -4.77 -0.42 -7.08
C LEU A 81 -4.01 0.80 -6.59
N GLN A 82 -3.52 1.63 -7.52
CA GLN A 82 -2.82 2.87 -7.19
C GLN A 82 -3.74 3.85 -6.46
N GLU A 83 -4.98 4.00 -6.92
CA GLU A 83 -5.99 4.83 -6.25
C GLU A 83 -6.30 4.33 -4.84
N LYS A 84 -6.52 3.01 -4.68
CA LYS A 84 -6.81 2.39 -3.38
C LYS A 84 -5.65 2.56 -2.40
N LEU A 85 -4.41 2.32 -2.85
CA LEU A 85 -3.22 2.51 -2.01
C LEU A 85 -3.00 3.98 -1.66
N TYR A 86 -3.31 4.91 -2.56
CA TYR A 86 -3.19 6.34 -2.29
C TYR A 86 -4.21 6.83 -1.25
N ALA A 87 -5.45 6.32 -1.31
CA ALA A 87 -6.44 6.57 -0.28
C ALA A 87 -6.00 6.00 1.08
N LEU A 88 -5.56 4.73 1.10
CA LEU A 88 -5.09 4.06 2.31
C LEU A 88 -3.89 4.78 2.94
N ARG A 89 -2.98 5.31 2.11
CA ARG A 89 -1.87 6.13 2.57
C ARG A 89 -2.35 7.36 3.32
N LYS A 90 -3.30 8.13 2.77
CA LYS A 90 -3.79 9.35 3.42
C LYS A 90 -4.36 9.04 4.80
N GLU A 91 -5.15 7.98 4.90
CA GLU A 91 -5.71 7.52 6.17
C GLU A 91 -4.62 7.08 7.16
N ALA A 92 -3.65 6.28 6.71
CA ALA A 92 -2.54 5.83 7.53
C ALA A 92 -1.69 7.00 8.05
N GLU A 93 -1.53 8.06 7.25
CA GLU A 93 -0.81 9.28 7.62
C GLU A 93 -1.52 10.03 8.75
N GLU A 94 -2.82 10.26 8.61
CA GLU A 94 -3.62 10.96 9.62
C GLU A 94 -3.69 10.15 10.92
N LEU A 95 -3.90 8.83 10.83
CA LEU A 95 -3.86 7.94 12.00
C LEU A 95 -2.48 7.97 12.68
N HIS A 96 -1.40 8.03 11.91
CA HIS A 96 -0.06 8.13 12.47
C HIS A 96 0.17 9.48 13.19
N LYS A 97 -0.27 10.60 12.60
CA LYS A 97 -0.20 11.93 13.22
C LYS A 97 -0.96 11.96 14.55
N VAL A 98 -2.19 11.47 14.57
CA VAL A 98 -3.03 11.39 15.79
C VAL A 98 -2.33 10.54 16.86
N ARG A 99 -1.92 9.31 16.53
CA ARG A 99 -1.25 8.42 17.49
C ARG A 99 0.11 8.91 17.98
N LYS A 100 0.78 9.76 17.20
CA LYS A 100 2.04 10.41 17.58
C LYS A 100 1.79 11.61 18.51
N ALA A 101 0.69 12.34 18.32
CA ALA A 101 0.27 13.46 19.16
C ALA A 101 -0.37 13.02 20.50
N GLU A 102 -1.01 11.86 20.53
CA GLU A 102 -1.59 11.24 21.75
C GLU A 102 -0.54 10.82 22.79
N GLU A 103 0.75 10.86 22.44
CA GLU A 103 1.82 10.82 23.44
C GLU A 103 2.11 12.24 23.93
N PRO A 104 1.64 12.66 25.11
CA PRO A 104 2.36 13.68 25.83
C PRO A 104 3.77 13.14 26.01
N HIS A 105 4.75 13.94 25.58
CA HIS A 105 6.13 13.81 25.99
C HIS A 105 6.14 13.51 27.49
N LYS A 106 6.33 12.25 27.87
CA LYS A 106 6.90 11.94 29.18
C LYS A 106 8.33 12.45 29.08
N ALA A 107 8.48 13.74 29.38
CA ALA A 107 9.72 14.25 29.90
C ALA A 107 10.12 13.35 31.07
N ASP A 108 11.41 13.03 31.08
CA ASP A 108 12.16 12.41 32.16
C ASP A 108 11.88 10.94 32.49
N ARG A 109 12.94 10.12 32.42
CA ARG A 109 13.84 9.87 33.57
C ARG A 109 15.09 9.11 33.11
#